data_AF-A0A072VFG9-F1
#
_entry.id   AF-A0A072VFG9-F1
#
_cell.length_a   1.000
_cell.length_b   1.000
_cell.length_c   1.000
_cell.angle_alpha   90.00
_cell.angle_beta   90.00
_cell.angle_gamma   90.00
#
_symmetry.space_group_name_H-M   'P 1'
#
loop_
_entity.id
_entity.type
_entity.pdbx_description
1 polymer ?
#
loop_
_entity_poly.entity_id
_entity_poly.type
_entity_poly.pdbx_seq_one_letter_code
_entity_poly.pdbx_strand_id
1 'polypeptide(L)'
;MDEKIDTAEKKVLVDIVKLVQKKGMKGKMGDWKEFLNSNDKKFGAGMSDPSKRSHEVLAAFLKTFSKDEDLKFFGNIMRHHSNQYTLERLKDRSQDSPEQL
;
A
#
# COMPACT_ATOMS: atom_id res chain seq x y z
N MET A 1 12.73 -4.62 2.59
CA MET A 1 11.41 -3.98 2.42
C MET A 1 10.50 -4.90 1.62
N ASP A 2 11.03 -5.60 0.63
CA ASP A 2 10.35 -6.50 -0.28
C ASP A 2 9.46 -7.54 0.41
N GLU A 3 9.97 -8.25 1.41
CA GLU A 3 9.17 -9.22 2.20
C GLU A 3 7.94 -8.55 2.84
N LYS A 4 8.10 -7.35 3.41
CA LYS A 4 6.97 -6.60 4.00
C LYS A 4 5.94 -6.19 2.95
N ILE A 5 6.38 -5.91 1.72
CA ILE A 5 5.50 -5.61 0.59
C ILE A 5 4.73 -6.87 0.17
N ASP A 6 5.41 -8.02 0.12
CA ASP A 6 4.80 -9.29 -0.26
C ASP A 6 3.75 -9.77 0.74
N THR A 7 3.99 -9.59 2.04
CA THR A 7 3.06 -10.04 3.09
C THR A 7 1.99 -9.00 3.43
N ALA A 8 2.11 -7.76 2.95
CA ALA A 8 1.14 -6.71 3.26
C ALA A 8 -0.22 -7.01 2.62
N GLU A 9 -1.30 -6.64 3.32
CA GLU A 9 -2.64 -6.74 2.78
C GLU A 9 -2.78 -5.88 1.51
N LYS A 10 -3.53 -6.39 0.53
CA LYS A 10 -3.79 -5.68 -0.73
C LYS A 10 -4.26 -4.23 -0.50
N LYS A 11 -5.13 -4.00 0.49
CA LYS A 11 -5.65 -2.65 0.81
C LYS A 11 -4.53 -1.66 1.17
N VAL A 12 -3.54 -2.12 1.94
CA VAL A 12 -2.37 -1.31 2.32
C VAL A 12 -1.53 -1.00 1.09
N LEU A 13 -1.28 -1.98 0.22
CA LEU A 13 -0.55 -1.75 -1.03
C LEU A 13 -1.28 -0.73 -1.92
N VAL A 14 -2.60 -0.84 -2.07
CA VAL A 14 -3.42 0.12 -2.82
C VAL A 14 -3.26 1.54 -2.28
N ASP A 15 -3.34 1.71 -0.96
CA ASP A 15 -3.21 3.03 -0.33
C ASP A 15 -1.82 3.62 -0.50
N ILE A 16 -0.76 2.80 -0.38
CA ILE A 16 0.61 3.23 -0.66
C ILE A 16 0.73 3.70 -2.12
N VAL A 17 0.24 2.92 -3.09
CA VAL A 17 0.32 3.30 -4.52
C VAL A 17 -0.44 4.59 -4.79
N LYS A 18 -1.64 4.78 -4.22
CA LYS A 18 -2.39 6.04 -4.34
C LYS A 18 -1.61 7.23 -3.78
N LEU A 19 -0.94 7.06 -2.64
CA LEU A 19 -0.12 8.11 -2.03
C LEU A 19 1.14 8.42 -2.85
N VAL A 20 1.79 7.40 -3.40
CA VAL A 20 2.91 7.53 -4.35
C VAL A 20 2.50 8.34 -5.57
N GLN A 21 1.35 8.01 -6.17
CA GLN A 21 0.79 8.77 -7.29
C GLN A 21 0.50 10.23 -6.91
N LYS A 22 -0.15 10.46 -5.76
CA LYS A 22 -0.47 11.81 -5.28
C LYS A 22 0.79 12.67 -5.04
N LYS A 23 1.88 12.04 -4.62
CA LYS A 23 3.17 12.69 -4.39
C LYS A 23 4.04 12.82 -5.65
N GLY A 24 3.60 12.27 -6.79
CA GLY A 24 4.39 12.27 -8.03
C GLY A 24 5.68 11.46 -7.93
N MET A 25 5.72 10.48 -7.03
CA MET A 25 6.91 9.65 -6.78
C MET A 25 7.13 8.67 -7.93
N LYS A 26 8.40 8.43 -8.27
CA LYS A 26 8.81 7.55 -9.37
C LYS A 26 9.84 6.53 -8.90
N GLY A 27 9.61 5.26 -9.23
CA GLY A 27 10.56 4.18 -9.02
C GLY A 27 11.49 4.02 -10.23
N LYS A 28 12.27 2.95 -10.24
CA LYS A 28 13.16 2.59 -11.36
C LYS A 28 12.40 2.42 -12.69
N MET A 29 11.14 2.00 -12.64
CA MET A 29 10.28 1.81 -13.81
C MET A 29 9.32 2.98 -14.04
N GLY A 30 9.64 4.16 -13.48
CA GLY A 30 8.84 5.38 -13.63
C GLY A 30 7.72 5.51 -12.60
N ASP A 31 6.74 6.35 -12.93
CA ASP A 31 5.49 6.46 -12.19
C ASP A 31 4.56 5.26 -12.46
N TRP A 32 3.43 5.22 -11.75
CA TRP A 32 2.48 4.10 -11.87
C TRP A 32 1.95 3.88 -13.28
N LYS A 33 1.74 4.94 -14.07
CA LYS A 33 1.25 4.81 -15.45
C LYS A 33 2.36 4.30 -16.36
N GLU A 34 3.57 4.84 -16.21
CA GLU A 34 4.77 4.40 -16.94
C GLU A 34 5.07 2.91 -16.66
N PHE A 35 4.97 2.50 -15.40
CA PHE A 35 5.11 1.11 -14.98
C PHE A 35 4.07 0.20 -15.63
N LEU A 36 2.78 0.57 -15.56
CA LEU A 36 1.71 -0.26 -16.12
C LEU A 36 1.77 -0.35 -17.64
N ASN A 37 2.12 0.73 -18.35
CA ASN A 37 2.32 0.69 -19.79
C ASN A 37 3.42 -0.30 -20.20
N SER A 38 4.46 -0.42 -19.38
CA SER A 38 5.62 -1.27 -19.69
C SER A 38 5.45 -2.72 -19.24
N ASN A 39 4.62 -2.98 -18.23
CA ASN A 39 4.53 -4.29 -17.56
C ASN A 39 3.13 -4.94 -17.64
N ASP A 40 2.09 -4.19 -17.99
CA ASP A 40 0.71 -4.69 -18.04
C ASP A 40 0.15 -4.65 -19.48
N LYS A 41 0.22 -5.80 -20.16
CA LYS A 41 -0.30 -5.97 -21.53
C LYS A 41 -1.81 -5.73 -21.68
N LYS A 42 -2.56 -5.58 -20.58
CA LYS A 42 -4.00 -5.30 -20.58
C LYS A 42 -4.31 -3.81 -20.45
N PHE A 43 -3.32 -2.91 -20.45
CA PHE A 43 -3.53 -1.50 -20.15
C PHE A 43 -4.36 -0.78 -21.23
N GLY A 44 -5.65 -0.55 -20.93
CA GLY A 44 -6.58 0.29 -21.70
C GLY A 44 -7.06 1.51 -20.90
N ALA A 45 -7.90 2.34 -21.54
CA ALA A 45 -8.46 3.56 -20.93
C ALA A 45 -9.34 3.22 -19.71
N GLY A 46 -8.86 3.52 -18.50
CA GLY A 46 -9.59 3.31 -17.23
C GLY A 46 -8.93 2.35 -16.24
N MET A 47 -7.75 1.84 -16.57
CA MET A 47 -7.10 0.74 -15.84
C MET A 47 -5.94 1.21 -14.93
N SER A 48 -5.78 2.51 -14.74
CA SER A 48 -4.78 3.13 -13.86
C SER A 48 -5.14 3.08 -12.37
N ASP A 49 -6.33 2.60 -12.01
CA ASP A 49 -6.77 2.54 -10.61
C ASP A 49 -6.05 1.39 -9.87
N PRO A 50 -5.25 1.69 -8.82
CA PRO A 50 -4.54 0.65 -8.07
C PRO A 50 -5.48 -0.38 -7.42
N SER A 51 -6.70 0.01 -7.04
CA SER A 51 -7.65 -0.91 -6.39
C SER A 51 -8.09 -2.06 -7.30
N LYS A 52 -8.05 -1.82 -8.62
CA LYS A 52 -8.42 -2.78 -9.66
C LYS A 52 -7.28 -3.74 -10.05
N ARG A 53 -6.08 -3.59 -9.47
CA ARG A 53 -4.92 -4.45 -9.76
C ARG A 53 -4.77 -5.59 -8.79
N SER A 54 -4.07 -6.65 -9.20
CA SER A 54 -3.71 -7.75 -8.32
C SER A 54 -2.69 -7.28 -7.28
N HIS A 55 -2.61 -8.01 -6.17
CA HIS A 55 -1.60 -7.79 -5.15
C HIS A 55 -0.18 -7.83 -5.75
N GLU A 56 0.10 -8.83 -6.59
CA GLU A 56 1.38 -9.01 -7.27
C GLU A 56 1.80 -7.79 -8.11
N VAL A 57 0.88 -7.18 -8.86
CA VAL A 57 1.20 -6.01 -9.69
C VAL A 57 1.50 -4.79 -8.82
N LEU A 58 0.76 -4.60 -7.72
CA LEU A 58 1.01 -3.53 -6.76
C LEU A 58 2.36 -3.71 -6.07
N ALA A 59 2.65 -4.93 -5.63
CA ALA A 59 3.91 -5.30 -4.99
C ALA A 59 5.09 -5.09 -5.94
N ALA A 60 4.98 -5.58 -7.18
CA ALA A 60 6.01 -5.42 -8.20
C ALA A 60 6.35 -3.95 -8.46
N PHE A 61 5.35 -3.07 -8.55
CA PHE A 61 5.58 -1.63 -8.70
C PHE A 61 6.30 -1.02 -7.51
N LEU A 62 5.85 -1.29 -6.28
CA LEU A 62 6.46 -0.73 -5.08
C LEU A 62 7.90 -1.20 -4.87
N LYS A 63 8.23 -2.43 -5.31
CA LYS A 63 9.59 -2.96 -5.33
C LYS A 63 10.51 -2.30 -6.37
N THR A 64 9.97 -1.50 -7.30
CA THR A 64 10.82 -0.72 -8.22
C THR A 64 11.48 0.49 -7.53
N PHE A 65 11.04 0.85 -6.32
CA PHE A 65 11.65 1.90 -5.52
C PHE A 65 12.81 1.33 -4.71
N SER A 66 13.96 2.01 -4.75
CA SER A 66 15.17 1.59 -4.06
C SER A 66 15.79 2.69 -3.18
N LYS A 67 15.24 3.91 -3.20
CA LYS A 67 15.75 5.01 -2.38
C LYS A 67 15.26 4.84 -0.95
N ASP A 68 16.16 5.02 0.02
CA ASP A 68 15.84 4.86 1.44
C ASP A 68 14.68 5.75 1.91
N GLU A 69 14.55 6.95 1.36
CA GLU A 69 13.45 7.87 1.68
C GLU A 69 12.09 7.30 1.26
N ASP A 70 12.01 6.70 0.08
CA ASP A 70 10.79 6.07 -0.44
C ASP A 70 10.44 4.83 0.40
N LEU A 71 11.44 4.02 0.77
CA LEU A 71 11.26 2.83 1.60
C LEU A 71 10.82 3.18 3.03
N LYS A 72 11.39 4.25 3.62
CA LYS A 72 10.95 4.79 4.92
C LYS A 72 9.52 5.28 4.85
N PHE A 73 9.14 5.95 3.76
CA PHE A 73 7.77 6.40 3.54
C PHE A 73 6.78 5.22 3.51
N PHE A 74 7.08 4.14 2.78
CA PHE A 74 6.24 2.94 2.76
C PHE A 74 6.14 2.28 4.14
N GLY A 75 7.28 2.15 4.84
CA GLY A 75 7.31 1.60 6.19
C GLY A 75 6.45 2.37 7.18
N ASN A 76 6.42 3.72 7.08
CA ASN A 76 5.58 4.56 7.92
C ASN A 76 4.07 4.32 7.68
N ILE A 77 3.66 4.15 6.42
CA ILE A 77 2.26 3.85 6.08
C ILE A 77 1.87 2.46 6.60
N MET A 78 2.70 1.44 6.36
CA MET A 78 2.46 0.08 6.85
C MET A 78 2.35 0.04 8.38
N ARG A 79 3.22 0.77 9.08
CA ARG A 79 3.15 0.90 10.54
C ARG A 79 1.86 1.60 10.99
N HIS A 80 1.42 2.64 10.29
CA HIS A 80 0.17 3.33 10.60
C HIS A 80 -1.04 2.38 10.49
N HIS A 81 -1.14 1.57 9.43
CA HIS A 81 -2.22 0.59 9.30
C HIS A 81 -2.18 -0.48 10.41
N SER A 82 -1.00 -0.96 10.80
CA SER A 82 -0.86 -1.91 11.92
C SER A 82 -1.29 -1.29 13.26
N ASN A 83 -0.92 -0.03 13.48
CA ASN A 83 -1.31 0.70 14.70
C ASN A 83 -2.82 1.00 14.73
N GLN A 84 -3.44 1.35 13.60
CA GLN A 84 -4.89 1.53 13.54
C GLN A 84 -5.65 0.24 13.82
N TYR A 85 -5.22 -0.88 13.23
CA TYR A 85 -5.77 -2.20 13.55
C TYR A 85 -5.64 -2.55 15.04
N THR A 86 -4.50 -2.22 15.66
CA THR A 86 -4.29 -2.45 17.09
C THR A 86 -5.20 -1.59 17.96
N LEU A 87 -5.39 -0.30 17.60
CA LEU A 87 -6.27 0.62 18.33
C LEU A 87 -7.75 0.26 18.18
N GLU A 88 -8.21 -0.11 16.99
CA GLU A 88 -9.58 -0.59 16.77
C GLU A 88 -9.88 -1.83 17.61
N ARG A 89 -8.95 -2.79 17.66
CA ARG A 89 -9.09 -4.03 18.44
C ARG A 89 -9.04 -3.81 19.95
N LEU A 90 -8.34 -2.78 20.42
CA LEU A 90 -8.38 -2.36 21.83
C LEU A 90 -9.70 -1.68 22.18
N LYS A 91 -10.24 -0.85 21.28
CA LYS A 91 -11.52 -0.18 21.46
C LYS A 91 -12.69 -1.17 21.50
N ASP A 92 -12.65 -2.20 20.66
CA ASP A 92 -13.64 -3.29 20.65
C ASP A 92 -13.66 -4.05 21.99
N ARG A 93 -12.49 -4.37 22.55
CA ARG A 93 -12.38 -5.03 23.87
C ARG A 93 -12.82 -4.16 25.04
N SER A 94 -12.77 -2.83 24.90
CA SER A 94 -13.21 -1.91 25.95
C SER A 94 -14.73 -1.75 26.05
N GLN A 95 -15.49 -2.23 25.07
CA GLN A 95 -16.96 -2.21 25.08
C GLN A 95 -17.58 -3.46 25.75
N ASP A 96 -16.77 -4.48 26.06
CA ASP A 96 -17.21 -5.76 26.66
C ASP A 96 -16.93 -5.89 28.17
N SER A 97 -16.61 -4.79 28.88
CA SER A 97 -16.53 -4.81 30.35
C SER A 97 -17.77 -4.12 30.94
N PRO A 98 -18.80 -4.89 31.37
CA PRO A 98 -19.85 -4.35 32.20
C PRO A 98 -19.28 -4.22 33.61
N GLU A 99 -18.65 -3.09 33.91
CA GLU A 99 -18.54 -2.64 35.30
C GLU A 99 -19.95 -2.25 35.75
N GLN A 100 -20.73 -3.25 36.15
CA GLN A 100 -21.96 -3.07 36.91
C GLN A 100 -21.56 -2.63 38.32
N LEU A 101 -21.67 -1.33 38.58
CA LEU A 101 -21.86 -0.77 39.92
C LEU A 101 -23.31 -0.97 40.37
#